data_AF-A0A958VVA6-F1
#
_entry.id   AF-A0A958VVA6-F1
#
_cell.length_a   1.000
_cell.length_b   1.000
_cell.length_c   1.000
_cell.angle_alpha   90.00
_cell.angle_beta   90.00
_cell.angle_gamma   90.00
#
_symmetry.space_group_name_H-M   'P 1'
#
loop_
_entity.id
_entity.type
_entity.pdbx_description
1 polymer ?
#
loop_
_entity_poly.entity_id
_entity_poly.type
_entity_poly.pdbx_seq_one_letter_code
_entity_poly.pdbx_strand_id
1 'polypeptide(L)'
;MQELDIKEIWQTQRLSTPELKEGELEAMLRKRSQSIVEKLKTFTRVEHIANIVVSILMIGYFLYKGDYAFSGVLILFMTIIVLYYKRLYNKLHAIQPTSDVREYLIEVHKELRDFVRKYQISLSLLFTIAFGLGLYLGLKDKPIRDKLDDPLFYARIGGVYLASLAACFLIVHLVYSSKLKKIKGMLDEMNSRD
;
A
#
# COMPACT_ATOMS: atom_id res chain seq x y z
N MET A 1 42.77 -22.53 -35.31
CA MET A 1 41.63 -22.05 -34.51
C MET A 1 42.19 -21.07 -33.50
N GLN A 2 41.79 -19.80 -33.59
CA GLN A 2 42.28 -18.74 -32.71
C GLN A 2 41.54 -18.84 -31.38
N GLU A 3 42.24 -19.25 -30.33
CA GLU A 3 41.81 -19.02 -28.96
C GLU A 3 41.93 -17.51 -28.70
N LEU A 4 40.86 -16.78 -29.00
CA LEU A 4 40.72 -15.38 -28.65
C LEU A 4 40.76 -15.27 -27.13
N ASP A 5 41.77 -14.56 -26.66
CA ASP A 5 42.17 -14.42 -25.27
C ASP A 5 41.07 -13.74 -24.44
N ILE A 6 40.29 -14.57 -23.73
CA ILE A 6 39.24 -14.14 -22.80
C ILE A 6 39.80 -13.20 -21.73
N LYS A 7 41.12 -13.29 -21.45
CA LYS A 7 41.81 -12.44 -20.48
C LYS A 7 41.99 -11.01 -20.98
N GLU A 8 42.22 -10.81 -22.27
CA GLU A 8 42.27 -9.47 -22.88
C GLU A 8 40.90 -8.79 -22.82
N ILE A 9 39.81 -9.51 -23.16
CA ILE A 9 38.43 -8.99 -23.09
C ILE A 9 38.07 -8.53 -21.67
N TRP A 10 38.50 -9.28 -20.64
CA TRP A 10 38.28 -8.93 -19.25
C TRP A 10 39.11 -7.74 -18.77
N GLN A 11 40.32 -7.56 -19.31
CA GLN A 11 41.17 -6.41 -18.99
C GLN A 11 40.71 -5.13 -19.71
N THR A 12 40.18 -5.23 -20.93
CA THR A 12 39.63 -4.07 -21.65
C THR A 12 38.35 -3.54 -20.99
N GLN A 13 37.52 -4.40 -20.40
CA GLN A 13 36.32 -3.96 -19.67
C GLN A 13 36.62 -3.24 -18.35
N ARG A 14 37.78 -3.46 -17.71
CA ARG A 14 38.17 -2.71 -16.50
C ARG A 14 38.70 -1.31 -16.78
N LEU A 15 39.19 -1.04 -17.98
CA LEU A 15 39.80 0.25 -18.36
C LEU A 15 38.82 1.26 -18.96
N SER A 16 37.55 0.89 -19.10
CA SER A 16 36.50 1.80 -19.54
C SER A 16 35.26 1.58 -18.67
N THR A 17 35.41 1.82 -17.37
CA THR A 17 34.26 2.31 -16.63
C THR A 17 34.15 3.77 -17.07
N PRO A 18 33.21 4.15 -17.96
CA PRO A 18 33.03 5.56 -18.23
C PRO A 18 32.81 6.23 -16.88
N GLU A 19 33.60 7.25 -16.56
CA GLU A 19 33.23 8.18 -15.50
C GLU A 19 31.85 8.70 -15.88
N LEU A 20 30.82 8.08 -15.29
CA LEU A 20 29.45 8.51 -15.41
C LEU A 20 29.46 9.96 -14.96
N LYS A 21 29.33 10.89 -15.93
CA LYS A 21 29.20 12.31 -15.64
C LYS A 21 28.09 12.43 -14.59
N GLU A 22 28.31 13.23 -13.55
CA GLU A 22 27.38 13.34 -12.41
C GLU A 22 25.93 13.53 -12.86
N GLY A 23 25.70 14.27 -13.96
CA GLY A 23 24.38 14.46 -14.57
C GLY A 23 23.71 13.19 -15.16
N GLU A 24 24.47 12.21 -15.68
CA GLU A 24 23.89 10.94 -16.13
C GLU A 24 23.46 10.07 -14.95
N LEU A 25 24.22 10.11 -13.85
CA LEU A 25 23.87 9.39 -12.63
C LEU A 25 22.63 9.98 -11.95
N GLU A 26 22.54 11.31 -11.85
CA GLU A 26 21.33 11.99 -11.38
C GLU A 26 20.11 11.67 -12.24
N ALA A 27 20.27 11.64 -13.57
CA ALA A 27 19.19 11.25 -14.47
C ALA A 27 18.73 9.79 -14.25
N MET A 28 19.67 8.87 -14.00
CA MET A 28 19.35 7.47 -13.68
C MET A 28 18.63 7.34 -12.33
N LEU A 29 19.11 8.03 -11.29
CA LEU A 29 18.49 8.04 -9.96
C LEU A 29 17.08 8.63 -10.03
N ARG A 30 16.89 9.73 -10.75
CA ARG A 30 15.59 10.37 -10.97
C ARG A 30 14.61 9.44 -11.70
N LYS A 31 15.06 8.76 -12.75
CA LYS A 31 14.22 7.79 -13.48
C LYS A 31 13.80 6.61 -12.59
N ARG A 32 14.71 6.13 -11.74
CA ARG A 32 14.43 5.02 -10.82
C ARG A 32 13.45 5.43 -9.71
N SER A 33 13.62 6.62 -9.13
CA SER A 33 12.73 7.14 -8.08
C SER A 33 11.34 7.43 -8.62
N GLN A 34 11.24 8.07 -9.79
CA GLN A 34 9.97 8.28 -10.50
C GLN A 34 9.24 6.97 -10.76
N SER A 35 9.95 5.92 -11.21
CA SER A 35 9.34 4.60 -11.44
C SER A 35 8.75 3.98 -10.16
N ILE A 36 9.37 4.18 -8.99
CA ILE A 36 8.84 3.66 -7.72
C ILE A 36 7.56 4.41 -7.33
N VAL A 37 7.58 5.74 -7.46
CA VAL A 37 6.44 6.60 -7.15
C VAL A 37 5.27 6.33 -8.10
N GLU A 38 5.53 6.20 -9.41
CA GLU A 38 4.53 5.85 -10.40
C GLU A 38 3.90 4.48 -10.13
N LYS A 39 4.71 3.46 -9.83
CA LYS A 39 4.20 2.13 -9.45
C LYS A 39 3.30 2.20 -8.22
N LEU A 40 3.61 3.08 -7.27
CA LEU A 40 2.78 3.29 -6.10
C LEU A 40 1.47 4.02 -6.44
N LYS A 41 1.53 5.07 -7.28
CA LYS A 41 0.36 5.79 -7.79
C LYS A 41 -0.58 4.84 -8.55
N THR A 42 -0.05 3.97 -9.40
CA THR A 42 -0.85 2.96 -10.11
C THR A 42 -1.46 1.93 -9.16
N PHE A 43 -0.68 1.40 -8.21
CA PHE A 43 -1.19 0.42 -7.25
C PHE A 43 -2.34 0.99 -6.41
N THR A 44 -2.16 2.20 -5.88
CA THR A 44 -3.18 2.90 -5.09
C THR A 44 -4.43 3.22 -5.91
N ARG A 45 -4.28 3.54 -7.20
CA ARG A 45 -5.41 3.74 -8.12
C ARG A 45 -6.20 2.44 -8.35
N VAL A 46 -5.51 1.33 -8.59
CA VAL A 46 -6.15 0.01 -8.77
C VAL A 46 -6.89 -0.40 -7.51
N GLU A 47 -6.27 -0.23 -6.33
CA GLU A 47 -6.89 -0.52 -5.05
C GLU A 47 -8.16 0.32 -4.82
N HIS A 48 -8.12 1.61 -5.14
CA HIS A 48 -9.29 2.49 -5.04
C HIS A 48 -10.44 2.04 -5.93
N ILE A 49 -10.15 1.69 -7.20
CA ILE A 49 -11.15 1.19 -8.15
C ILE A 49 -11.73 -0.14 -7.66
N ALA A 50 -10.87 -1.07 -7.21
CA ALA A 50 -11.30 -2.35 -6.66
C ALA A 50 -12.21 -2.16 -5.45
N ASN A 51 -11.87 -1.26 -4.53
CA ASN A 51 -12.70 -0.94 -3.36
C ASN A 51 -14.08 -0.39 -3.77
N ILE A 52 -14.15 0.47 -4.79
CA ILE A 52 -15.44 0.99 -5.30
C ILE A 52 -16.28 -0.16 -5.87
N VAL A 53 -15.69 -1.02 -6.70
CA VAL A 53 -16.40 -2.16 -7.31
C VAL A 53 -16.92 -3.11 -6.22
N VAL A 54 -16.07 -3.50 -5.27
CA VAL A 54 -16.47 -4.37 -4.15
C VAL A 54 -17.58 -3.72 -3.30
N SER A 55 -17.49 -2.41 -3.05
CA SER A 55 -18.53 -1.67 -2.32
C SER A 55 -19.87 -1.72 -3.05
N ILE A 56 -19.89 -1.48 -4.36
CA ILE A 56 -21.12 -1.55 -5.17
C ILE A 56 -21.73 -2.96 -5.13
N LEU A 57 -20.91 -4.00 -5.30
CA LEU A 57 -21.37 -5.39 -5.22
C LEU A 57 -21.95 -5.73 -3.85
N MET A 58 -21.29 -5.28 -2.78
CA MET A 58 -21.75 -5.50 -1.40
C MET A 58 -23.08 -4.77 -1.14
N ILE A 59 -23.22 -3.52 -1.57
CA ILE A 59 -24.49 -2.77 -1.48
C ILE A 59 -25.59 -3.48 -2.28
N GLY A 60 -25.31 -3.88 -3.51
CA GLY A 60 -26.26 -4.61 -4.35
C GLY A 60 -26.74 -5.92 -3.72
N TYR A 61 -25.84 -6.65 -3.05
CA TYR A 61 -26.17 -7.85 -2.30
C TYR A 61 -27.13 -7.57 -1.13
N PHE A 62 -26.88 -6.53 -0.32
CA PHE A 62 -27.78 -6.17 0.79
C PHE A 62 -29.13 -5.65 0.31
N LEU A 63 -29.16 -4.90 -0.80
CA LEU A 63 -30.42 -4.47 -1.43
C LEU A 63 -31.22 -5.67 -1.93
N TYR A 64 -30.56 -6.66 -2.54
CA TYR A 64 -31.22 -7.90 -2.98
C TYR A 64 -31.81 -8.71 -1.81
N LYS A 65 -31.14 -8.69 -0.64
CA LYS A 65 -31.64 -9.31 0.59
C LYS A 65 -32.80 -8.54 1.25
N GLY A 66 -33.14 -7.34 0.76
CA GLY A 66 -34.19 -6.49 1.31
C GLY A 66 -33.78 -5.68 2.55
N ASP A 67 -32.49 -5.68 2.91
CA ASP A 67 -31.97 -4.93 4.05
C ASP A 67 -31.70 -3.45 3.67
N TYR A 68 -32.76 -2.70 3.37
CA TYR A 68 -32.66 -1.32 2.87
C TYR A 68 -32.01 -0.36 3.87
N ALA A 69 -32.32 -0.48 5.16
CA ALA A 69 -31.72 0.35 6.20
C ALA A 69 -30.20 0.14 6.30
N PHE A 70 -29.76 -1.13 6.27
CA PHE A 70 -28.34 -1.47 6.30
C PHE A 70 -27.62 -0.99 5.04
N SER A 71 -28.26 -1.17 3.88
CA SER A 71 -27.74 -0.69 2.59
C SER A 71 -27.55 0.83 2.60
N GLY A 72 -28.50 1.59 3.15
CA GLY A 72 -28.38 3.05 3.30
C GLY A 72 -27.20 3.48 4.17
N VAL A 73 -27.00 2.81 5.32
CA VAL A 73 -25.83 3.05 6.18
C VAL A 73 -24.53 2.70 5.45
N LEU A 74 -24.50 1.58 4.73
CA LEU A 74 -23.31 1.13 4.01
C LEU A 74 -22.96 2.07 2.84
N ILE A 75 -23.95 2.60 2.13
CA ILE A 75 -23.77 3.65 1.10
C ILE A 75 -23.12 4.89 1.72
N LEU A 76 -23.66 5.40 2.83
CA LEU A 76 -23.12 6.59 3.48
C LEU A 76 -21.69 6.36 3.96
N PHE A 77 -21.46 5.22 4.62
CA PHE A 77 -20.16 4.82 5.14
C PHE A 77 -19.10 4.68 4.03
N MET A 78 -19.42 3.94 2.96
CA MET A 78 -18.52 3.77 1.82
C MET A 78 -18.27 5.09 1.08
N THR A 79 -19.26 5.97 1.00
CA THR A 79 -19.07 7.32 0.42
C THR A 79 -18.05 8.13 1.22
N ILE A 80 -18.16 8.13 2.56
CA ILE A 80 -17.20 8.81 3.44
C ILE A 80 -15.79 8.25 3.24
N ILE A 81 -15.66 6.92 3.19
CA ILE A 81 -14.39 6.23 2.95
C ILE A 81 -13.80 6.62 1.60
N VAL A 82 -14.58 6.56 0.52
CA VAL A 82 -14.13 6.92 -0.83
C VAL A 82 -13.66 8.37 -0.87
N LEU A 83 -14.38 9.30 -0.25
CA LEU A 83 -13.98 10.71 -0.18
C LEU A 83 -12.70 10.91 0.64
N TYR A 84 -12.56 10.21 1.77
CA TYR A 84 -11.36 10.26 2.59
C TYR A 84 -10.13 9.76 1.82
N TYR A 85 -10.22 8.58 1.22
CA TYR A 85 -9.11 7.99 0.46
C TYR A 85 -8.81 8.79 -0.81
N LYS A 86 -9.81 9.36 -1.49
CA LYS A 86 -9.59 10.29 -2.62
C LYS A 86 -8.70 11.47 -2.21
N ARG A 87 -8.94 12.07 -1.04
CA ARG A 87 -8.07 13.15 -0.52
C ARG A 87 -6.65 12.67 -0.24
N LEU A 88 -6.51 11.47 0.34
CA LEU A 88 -5.21 10.88 0.66
C LEU A 88 -4.41 10.57 -0.62
N TYR A 89 -5.05 9.98 -1.64
CA TYR A 89 -4.42 9.69 -2.92
C TYR A 89 -4.07 10.96 -3.68
N ASN A 90 -4.91 11.98 -3.65
CA ASN A 90 -4.61 13.26 -4.31
C ASN A 90 -3.34 13.91 -3.75
N LYS A 91 -3.07 13.80 -2.44
CA LYS A 91 -1.82 14.27 -1.84
C LYS A 91 -0.60 13.54 -2.42
N LEU A 92 -0.68 12.21 -2.52
CA LEU A 92 0.38 11.40 -3.13
C LEU A 92 0.59 11.74 -4.61
N HIS A 93 -0.50 12.05 -5.33
CA HIS A 93 -0.44 12.42 -6.74
C HIS A 93 0.11 13.83 -6.98
N ALA A 94 -0.08 14.73 -6.02
CA ALA A 94 0.37 16.12 -6.07
C ALA A 94 1.91 16.27 -5.97
N ILE A 95 2.64 15.24 -5.56
CA ILE A 95 4.12 15.25 -5.55
C ILE A 95 4.62 15.40 -6.99
N GLN A 96 5.21 16.55 -7.28
CA GLN A 96 5.81 16.90 -8.57
C GLN A 96 7.33 16.73 -8.51
N PRO A 97 8.00 16.43 -9.63
CA PRO A 97 9.46 16.42 -9.68
C PRO A 97 9.99 17.84 -9.42
N THR A 98 10.87 17.99 -8.44
CA THR A 98 11.67 19.22 -8.22
C THR A 98 12.97 19.18 -9.02
N SER A 99 13.65 20.32 -9.15
CA SER A 99 14.95 20.41 -9.82
C SER A 99 16.06 19.69 -9.06
N ASP A 100 15.98 19.66 -7.72
CA ASP A 100 16.91 18.95 -6.85
C ASP A 100 16.39 17.53 -6.54
N VAL A 101 17.13 16.52 -6.99
CA VAL A 101 16.82 15.10 -6.80
C VAL A 101 16.80 14.72 -5.32
N ARG A 102 17.66 15.33 -4.49
CA ARG A 102 17.74 15.07 -3.06
C ARG A 102 16.48 15.59 -2.36
N GLU A 103 16.09 16.83 -2.65
CA GLU A 103 14.88 17.43 -2.10
C GLU A 103 13.64 16.62 -2.49
N TYR A 104 13.55 16.20 -3.76
CA TYR A 104 12.50 15.33 -4.26
C TYR A 104 12.40 14.01 -3.47
N LEU A 105 13.53 13.32 -3.24
CA LEU A 105 13.56 12.05 -2.51
C LEU A 105 13.17 12.21 -1.04
N ILE A 106 13.57 13.31 -0.40
CA ILE A 106 13.17 13.64 0.98
C ILE A 106 11.65 13.82 1.06
N GLU A 107 11.08 14.61 0.16
CA GLU A 107 9.64 14.88 0.12
C GLU A 107 8.85 13.60 -0.14
N VAL A 108 9.25 12.81 -1.15
CA VAL A 108 8.64 11.52 -1.47
C VAL A 108 8.68 10.57 -0.27
N HIS A 109 9.82 10.47 0.41
CA HIS A 109 9.97 9.58 1.56
C HIS A 109 9.07 10.02 2.73
N LYS A 110 8.97 11.33 3.00
CA LYS A 110 8.12 11.88 4.04
C LYS A 110 6.64 11.63 3.75
N GLU A 111 6.19 11.99 2.55
CA GLU A 111 4.80 11.79 2.12
C GLU A 111 4.42 10.31 2.09
N LEU A 112 5.33 9.44 1.63
CA LEU A 112 5.08 8.00 1.62
C LEU A 112 4.97 7.43 3.05
N ARG A 113 5.83 7.86 3.96
CA ARG A 113 5.78 7.44 5.36
C ARG A 113 4.47 7.85 6.02
N ASP A 114 4.07 9.11 5.81
CA ASP A 114 2.81 9.64 6.33
C ASP A 114 1.59 8.97 5.72
N PHE A 115 1.64 8.67 4.42
CA PHE A 115 0.63 7.89 3.72
C PHE A 115 0.47 6.52 4.35
N VAL A 116 1.56 5.77 4.55
CA VAL A 116 1.53 4.41 5.13
C VAL A 116 0.96 4.43 6.54
N ARG A 117 1.37 5.39 7.37
CA ARG A 117 0.86 5.51 8.74
C ARG A 117 -0.65 5.77 8.76
N LYS A 118 -1.13 6.73 7.96
CA LYS A 118 -2.56 7.05 7.86
C LYS A 118 -3.34 5.86 7.31
N TYR A 119 -2.82 5.21 6.28
CA TYR A 119 -3.41 4.03 5.67
C TYR A 119 -3.56 2.88 6.68
N GLN A 120 -2.53 2.59 7.50
CA GLN A 120 -2.60 1.56 8.54
C GLN A 120 -3.68 1.85 9.59
N ILE A 121 -3.77 3.11 10.05
CA ILE A 121 -4.79 3.52 11.02
C ILE A 121 -6.19 3.38 10.41
N SER A 122 -6.38 3.88 9.20
CA SER A 122 -7.67 3.79 8.49
C SER A 122 -8.07 2.36 8.21
N LEU A 123 -7.13 1.49 7.83
CA LEU A 123 -7.38 0.08 7.60
C LEU A 123 -7.78 -0.65 8.89
N SER A 124 -7.10 -0.38 10.01
CA SER A 124 -7.43 -0.94 11.32
C SER A 124 -8.84 -0.55 11.78
N LEU A 125 -9.19 0.74 11.60
CA LEU A 125 -10.53 1.24 11.91
C LEU A 125 -11.60 0.56 11.03
N LEU A 126 -11.35 0.50 9.73
CA LEU A 126 -12.26 -0.11 8.76
C LEU A 126 -12.44 -1.61 9.03
N PHE A 127 -11.36 -2.31 9.39
CA PHE A 127 -11.39 -3.71 9.77
C PHE A 127 -12.22 -3.94 11.04
N THR A 128 -12.03 -3.11 12.07
CA THR A 128 -12.83 -3.16 13.31
C THR A 128 -14.33 -3.01 13.00
N ILE A 129 -14.68 -2.03 12.17
CA ILE A 129 -16.08 -1.76 11.79
C ILE A 129 -16.64 -2.92 10.97
N ALA A 130 -15.92 -3.38 9.94
CA ALA A 130 -16.35 -4.50 9.09
C ALA A 130 -16.53 -5.79 9.90
N PHE A 131 -15.62 -6.07 10.83
CA PHE A 131 -15.72 -7.22 11.72
C PHE A 131 -16.93 -7.11 12.65
N GLY A 132 -17.14 -5.95 13.28
CA GLY A 132 -18.32 -5.70 14.11
C GLY A 132 -19.63 -5.86 13.35
N LEU A 133 -19.69 -5.37 12.11
CA LEU A 133 -20.85 -5.56 11.22
C LEU A 133 -21.05 -7.03 10.84
N GLY A 134 -19.97 -7.74 10.51
CA GLY A 134 -20.02 -9.17 10.21
C GLY A 134 -20.52 -10.00 11.39
N LEU A 135 -20.06 -9.69 12.60
CA LEU A 135 -20.58 -10.30 13.82
C LEU A 135 -22.06 -9.97 14.04
N TYR A 136 -22.44 -8.69 13.92
CA TYR A 136 -23.83 -8.28 14.08
C TYR A 136 -24.78 -9.02 13.13
N LEU A 137 -24.38 -9.16 11.85
CA LEU A 137 -25.15 -9.90 10.87
C LEU A 137 -25.18 -11.40 11.19
N GLY A 138 -24.04 -12.00 11.55
CA GLY A 138 -23.98 -13.41 11.93
C GLY A 138 -24.83 -13.74 13.16
N LEU A 139 -24.92 -12.83 14.13
CA LEU A 139 -25.73 -13.02 15.34
C LEU A 139 -27.24 -12.99 15.07
N LYS A 140 -27.69 -12.50 13.92
CA LYS A 140 -29.10 -12.63 13.50
C LYS A 140 -29.45 -14.07 13.12
N ASP A 141 -28.47 -14.88 12.73
CA ASP A 141 -28.68 -16.29 12.42
C ASP A 141 -28.76 -17.12 13.71
N LYS A 142 -29.90 -17.80 13.90
CA LYS A 142 -30.17 -18.71 15.03
C LYS A 142 -28.99 -19.64 15.40
N PRO A 143 -28.35 -20.38 14.47
CA PRO A 143 -27.28 -21.31 14.83
C PRO A 143 -26.01 -20.66 15.40
N ILE A 144 -25.81 -19.36 15.16
CA ILE A 144 -24.68 -18.60 15.73
C ILE A 144 -25.08 -18.07 17.10
N ARG A 145 -26.32 -17.63 17.25
CA ARG A 145 -26.87 -17.17 18.53
C ARG A 145 -26.82 -18.25 19.61
N ASP A 146 -27.10 -19.50 19.26
CA ASP A 146 -27.06 -20.63 20.20
C ASP A 146 -25.64 -20.94 20.71
N LYS A 147 -24.59 -20.39 20.07
CA LYS A 147 -23.20 -20.52 20.50
C LYS A 147 -22.73 -19.40 21.42
N LEU A 148 -23.57 -18.41 21.74
CA LEU A 148 -23.23 -17.27 22.60
C LEU A 148 -22.95 -17.67 24.05
N ASP A 149 -23.47 -18.82 24.50
CA ASP A 149 -23.25 -19.33 25.86
C ASP A 149 -21.90 -20.05 26.01
N ASP A 150 -21.20 -20.36 24.90
CA ASP A 150 -19.88 -21.00 24.93
C ASP A 150 -18.76 -19.95 25.11
N PRO A 151 -18.03 -19.92 26.25
CA PRO A 151 -16.92 -18.99 26.43
C PRO A 151 -15.79 -19.19 25.40
N LEU A 152 -15.63 -20.40 24.84
CA LEU A 152 -14.63 -20.67 23.80
C LEU A 152 -15.01 -20.03 22.46
N PHE A 153 -16.29 -19.72 22.24
CA PHE A 153 -16.74 -19.03 21.04
C PHE A 153 -16.14 -17.62 20.94
N TYR A 154 -16.19 -16.84 22.04
CA TYR A 154 -15.59 -15.51 22.09
C TYR A 154 -14.07 -15.55 21.94
N ALA A 155 -13.41 -16.52 22.57
CA ALA A 155 -11.96 -16.70 22.43
C ALA A 155 -11.56 -17.00 20.97
N ARG A 156 -12.31 -17.86 20.27
CA ARG A 156 -12.08 -18.18 18.85
C ARG A 156 -12.31 -16.96 17.96
N ILE A 157 -13.42 -16.24 18.16
CA ILE A 157 -13.74 -15.03 17.40
C ILE A 157 -12.68 -13.95 17.61
N GLY A 158 -12.27 -13.71 18.86
CA GLY A 158 -11.19 -12.79 19.19
C GLY A 158 -9.86 -13.20 18.58
N GLY A 159 -9.55 -14.50 18.60
CA GLY A 159 -8.35 -15.05 17.95
C GLY A 159 -8.34 -14.83 16.44
N VAL A 160 -9.46 -15.11 15.76
CA VAL A 160 -9.61 -14.86 14.31
C VAL A 160 -9.50 -13.37 13.98
N TYR A 161 -10.09 -12.50 14.80
CA TYR A 161 -9.99 -11.05 14.65
C TYR A 161 -8.53 -10.58 14.72
N LEU A 162 -7.83 -10.95 15.80
CA LEU A 162 -6.44 -10.54 16.02
C LEU A 162 -5.50 -11.11 14.96
N ALA A 163 -5.68 -12.38 14.57
CA ALA A 163 -4.89 -13.02 13.53
C ALA A 163 -5.09 -12.32 12.16
N SER A 164 -6.34 -12.00 11.81
CA SER A 164 -6.66 -11.30 10.57
C SER A 164 -6.11 -9.87 10.56
N LEU A 165 -6.23 -9.15 11.68
CA LEU A 165 -5.69 -7.81 11.84
C LEU A 165 -4.15 -7.84 11.69
N ALA A 166 -3.47 -8.77 12.37
CA ALA A 166 -2.03 -8.96 12.26
C ALA A 166 -1.61 -9.29 10.82
N ALA A 167 -2.34 -10.17 10.14
CA ALA A 167 -2.08 -10.49 8.73
C ALA A 167 -2.21 -9.24 7.83
N CYS A 168 -3.26 -8.43 8.01
CA CYS A 168 -3.42 -7.17 7.29
C CYS A 168 -2.25 -6.21 7.56
N PHE A 169 -1.85 -6.02 8.82
CA PHE A 169 -0.70 -5.19 9.17
C PHE A 169 0.59 -5.67 8.53
N LEU A 170 0.83 -6.99 8.50
CA LEU A 170 1.98 -7.60 7.86
C LEU A 170 1.97 -7.38 6.34
N ILE A 171 0.84 -7.56 5.67
CA ILE A 171 0.72 -7.34 4.22
C ILE A 171 1.02 -5.88 3.88
N VAL A 172 0.40 -4.93 4.60
CA VAL A 172 0.68 -3.50 4.41
C VAL A 172 2.14 -3.20 4.70
N HIS A 173 2.70 -3.74 5.77
CA HIS A 173 4.10 -3.56 6.07
C HIS A 173 5.00 -4.10 4.95
N LEU A 174 4.75 -5.30 4.43
CA LEU A 174 5.57 -5.90 3.36
C LEU A 174 5.49 -5.11 2.04
N VAL A 175 4.28 -4.73 1.63
CA VAL A 175 4.06 -3.99 0.37
C VAL A 175 4.71 -2.61 0.41
N TYR A 176 4.61 -1.91 1.54
CA TYR A 176 5.05 -0.53 1.63
C TYR A 176 6.46 -0.35 2.22
N SER A 177 6.90 -1.18 3.15
CA SER A 177 8.25 -1.08 3.75
C SER A 177 9.34 -1.36 2.71
N SER A 178 9.11 -2.26 1.76
CA SER A 178 10.06 -2.55 0.68
C SER A 178 10.31 -1.33 -0.20
N LYS A 179 9.27 -0.52 -0.45
CA LYS A 179 9.37 0.73 -1.23
C LYS A 179 10.04 1.84 -0.42
N LEU A 180 9.68 1.99 0.85
CA LEU A 180 10.32 2.96 1.77
C LEU A 180 11.81 2.67 1.96
N LYS A 181 12.19 1.40 2.15
CA LYS A 181 13.60 0.98 2.28
C LYS A 181 14.39 1.29 1.01
N LYS A 182 13.81 1.09 -0.17
CA LYS A 182 14.45 1.44 -1.45
C LYS A 182 14.69 2.94 -1.59
N ILE A 183 13.71 3.77 -1.23
CA ILE A 183 13.87 5.24 -1.30
C ILE A 183 14.90 5.71 -0.27
N LYS A 184 14.86 5.17 0.97
CA LYS A 184 15.86 5.48 1.99
C LYS A 184 17.28 5.09 1.55
N GLY A 185 17.44 3.91 0.95
CA GLY A 185 18.74 3.47 0.44
C GLY A 185 19.33 4.41 -0.62
N MET A 186 18.50 4.92 -1.54
CA MET A 186 18.95 5.94 -2.51
C MET A 186 19.41 7.24 -1.84
N LEU A 187 18.74 7.63 -0.75
CA LEU A 187 19.04 8.84 -0.01
C LEU A 187 20.33 8.69 0.82
N ASP A 188 20.55 7.51 1.40
CA ASP A 188 21.78 7.16 2.12
C ASP A 188 23.00 7.08 1.16
N GLU A 189 22.81 6.53 -0.06
CA GLU A 189 23.84 6.50 -1.11
C GLU A 189 24.27 7.91 -1.55
N MET A 190 23.33 8.86 -1.67
CA MET A 190 23.64 10.26 -2.00
C MET A 190 24.41 10.96 -0.88
N ASN A 191 23.99 10.82 0.38
CA ASN A 191 24.68 11.47 1.51
C ASN A 191 26.09 10.91 1.78
N SER A 192 26.41 9.71 1.30
CA SER A 192 27.73 9.09 1.48
C SER A 192 28.80 9.59 0.51
N ARG A 193 28.41 10.42 -0.48
CA ARG A 193 29.29 10.95 -1.52
C ARG A 193 29.67 12.42 -1.34
N ASP A 194 28.98 13.12 -0.45
CA ASP A 194 29.31 14.48 0.02
C ASP A 194 30.32 14.39 1.18
#